data_AF-A0AAW9Q9E7-F1
#
_entry.id   AF-A0AAW9Q9E7-F1
#
_cell.length_a   1.000
_cell.length_b   1.000
_cell.length_c   1.000
_cell.angle_alpha   90.00
_cell.angle_beta   90.00
_cell.angle_gamma   90.00
#
_symmetry.space_group_name_H-M   'P 1'
#
loop_
_entity.id
_entity.type
_entity.pdbx_description
1 polymer ?
#
loop_
_entity_poly.entity_id
_entity_poly.type
_entity_poly.pdbx_seq_one_letter_code
_entity_poly.pdbx_strand_id
1 'polypeptide(L)'
;MAAHSTPSAQPLSAATLRARLETIIALARLLEHVERSPGAASPSQYQQLVSRLTALLSDSDLPSDALDAVLSAHPASAELYENLHYEHSGLCRSPLDAAVAAETLAVRELARFTRRQTPGA
;
A
#
# COMPACT_ATOMS: atom_id res chain seq x y z
N MET A 1 -7.33 34.41 -31.60
CA MET A 1 -6.28 33.47 -31.14
C MET A 1 -6.00 33.77 -29.68
N ALA A 2 -6.69 33.11 -28.75
CA ALA A 2 -6.47 33.28 -27.31
C ALA A 2 -5.48 32.21 -26.84
N ALA A 3 -4.27 32.65 -26.47
CA ALA A 3 -3.26 31.82 -25.87
C ALA A 3 -3.75 31.35 -24.49
N HIS A 4 -3.94 30.04 -24.35
CA HIS A 4 -4.20 29.42 -23.06
C HIS A 4 -2.87 29.31 -22.30
N SER A 5 -2.67 30.23 -21.35
CA SER A 5 -1.58 30.12 -20.38
C SER A 5 -1.87 28.95 -19.44
N THR A 6 -1.17 27.84 -19.61
CA THR A 6 -1.09 26.76 -18.61
C THR A 6 -0.40 27.30 -17.35
N PRO A 7 -0.96 27.10 -16.14
CA PRO A 7 -0.29 27.47 -14.90
C PRO A 7 0.91 26.54 -14.70
N SER A 8 2.11 27.13 -14.62
CA SER A 8 3.34 26.46 -14.20
C SER A 8 3.20 25.99 -12.75
N ALA A 9 3.18 24.68 -12.53
CA ALA A 9 3.26 24.09 -11.20
C ALA A 9 4.55 24.57 -10.52
N GLN A 10 4.44 25.37 -9.47
CA GLN A 10 5.60 25.76 -8.68
C GLN A 10 6.03 24.56 -7.83
N PRO A 11 7.34 24.24 -7.77
CA PRO A 11 7.82 23.16 -6.93
C PRO A 11 7.49 23.44 -5.46
N LEU A 12 6.99 22.42 -4.76
CA LEU A 12 6.70 22.51 -3.33
C LEU A 12 7.95 22.99 -2.57
N SER A 13 7.76 23.92 -1.62
CA SER A 13 8.86 24.33 -0.75
C SER A 13 9.38 23.13 0.06
N ALA A 14 10.67 23.11 0.37
CA ALA A 14 11.27 22.03 1.16
C ALA A 14 10.60 21.85 2.54
N ALA A 15 10.09 22.93 3.13
CA ALA A 15 9.35 22.89 4.39
C ALA A 15 7.98 22.21 4.23
N THR A 16 7.25 22.54 3.15
CA THR A 16 5.96 21.92 2.82
C THR A 16 6.12 20.43 2.53
N LEU A 17 7.14 20.07 1.75
CA LEU A 17 7.45 18.68 1.44
C LEU A 17 7.78 17.88 2.71
N ARG A 18 8.58 18.45 3.62
CA ARG A 18 8.90 17.82 4.90
C ARG A 18 7.65 17.56 5.75
N ALA A 19 6.81 18.58 5.95
CA ALA A 19 5.57 18.44 6.73
C ALA A 19 4.62 17.39 6.11
N ARG A 20 4.58 17.33 4.78
CA ARG A 20 3.81 16.31 4.06
C ARG A 20 4.37 14.90 4.30
N LEU A 21 5.69 14.70 4.20
CA LEU A 21 6.33 13.42 4.48
C LEU A 21 6.11 12.97 5.94
N GLU A 22 6.22 13.89 6.90
CA GLU A 22 5.93 13.61 8.31
C GLU A 22 4.49 13.14 8.51
N THR A 23 3.54 13.79 7.83
CA THR A 23 2.12 13.39 7.85
C THR A 23 1.92 12.00 7.27
N ILE A 24 2.54 11.70 6.12
CA ILE A 24 2.49 10.38 5.49
C ILE A 24 3.04 9.31 6.44
N ILE A 25 4.21 9.55 7.03
CA ILE A 25 4.84 8.61 7.98
C ILE A 25 3.93 8.37 9.18
N ALA A 26 3.31 9.42 9.73
CA ALA A 26 2.40 9.28 10.87
C ALA A 26 1.17 8.42 10.53
N LEU A 27 0.55 8.67 9.37
CA LEU A 27 -0.62 7.90 8.92
C LEU A 27 -0.27 6.47 8.54
N ALA A 28 0.90 6.24 7.92
CA ALA A 28 1.40 4.91 7.59
C ALA A 28 1.60 4.05 8.84
N ARG A 29 2.19 4.63 9.90
CA ARG A 29 2.33 3.97 11.21
C ARG A 29 1.00 3.66 11.87
N LEU A 30 0.04 4.57 11.74
CA LEU A 30 -1.30 4.37 12.28
C LEU A 30 -2.03 3.24 11.56
N LEU A 31 -1.96 3.19 10.23
CA LEU A 31 -2.56 2.12 9.43
C LEU A 31 -1.97 0.76 9.82
N GLU A 32 -0.64 0.68 9.87
CA GLU A 32 0.11 -0.47 10.35
C GLU A 32 -0.34 -0.97 11.74
N HIS A 33 -0.58 -0.06 12.67
CA HIS A 33 -1.09 -0.40 13.99
C HIS A 33 -2.50 -0.98 13.95
N VAL A 34 -3.39 -0.37 13.15
CA VAL A 34 -4.78 -0.78 13.00
C VAL A 34 -4.90 -2.16 12.31
N GLU A 35 -4.10 -2.42 11.27
CA GLU A 35 -4.06 -3.71 10.57
C GLU A 35 -3.61 -4.86 11.51
N ARG A 36 -2.68 -4.58 12.42
CA ARG A 36 -2.16 -5.59 13.35
C ARG A 36 -3.01 -5.80 14.60
N SER A 37 -4.01 -4.95 14.84
CA SER A 37 -4.75 -4.90 16.11
C SER A 37 -6.26 -4.96 15.86
N PRO A 38 -6.87 -6.16 15.89
CA PRO A 38 -8.31 -6.32 15.72
C PRO A 38 -9.10 -5.45 16.72
N GLY A 39 -9.96 -4.57 16.21
CA GLY A 39 -10.77 -3.66 17.03
C GLY A 39 -10.11 -2.32 17.41
N ALA A 40 -8.90 -2.02 16.93
CA ALA A 40 -8.23 -0.74 17.20
C ALA A 40 -8.89 0.49 16.51
N ALA A 41 -9.72 0.25 15.50
CA ALA A 41 -10.48 1.30 14.83
C ALA A 41 -11.90 0.80 14.48
N SER A 42 -12.88 1.71 14.49
CA SER A 42 -14.16 1.44 13.87
C SER A 42 -14.04 1.40 12.34
N PRO A 43 -15.00 0.78 11.62
CA PRO A 43 -14.97 0.75 10.16
C PRO A 43 -14.90 2.15 9.53
N SER A 44 -15.60 3.15 10.09
CA SER A 44 -15.58 4.51 9.58
C SER A 44 -14.25 5.22 9.82
N GLN A 45 -13.58 4.95 10.95
CA GLN A 45 -12.24 5.47 11.23
C GLN A 45 -11.21 4.87 10.28
N TYR A 46 -11.31 3.56 10.02
CA TYR A 46 -10.45 2.87 9.05
C TYR A 46 -10.61 3.48 7.66
N GLN A 47 -11.84 3.65 7.18
CA GLN A 47 -12.10 4.25 5.87
C GLN A 47 -11.56 5.69 5.75
N GLN A 48 -11.69 6.50 6.80
CA GLN A 48 -11.14 7.86 6.82
C GLN A 48 -9.60 7.86 6.77
N LEU A 49 -8.97 6.97 7.53
CA LEU A 49 -7.51 6.81 7.52
C LEU A 49 -7.00 6.42 6.14
N VAL A 50 -7.58 5.38 5.55
CA VAL A 50 -7.25 4.88 4.21
C VAL A 50 -7.45 5.99 3.17
N SER A 51 -8.62 6.63 3.15
CA SER A 51 -8.91 7.72 2.20
C SER A 51 -7.89 8.86 2.27
N ARG A 52 -7.52 9.29 3.49
CA ARG A 52 -6.55 10.36 3.70
C ARG A 52 -5.15 9.95 3.27
N LEU A 53 -4.73 8.73 3.58
CA LEU A 53 -3.42 8.23 3.18
C LEU A 53 -3.33 8.07 1.66
N THR A 54 -4.38 7.52 1.02
CA THR A 54 -4.49 7.43 -0.44
C THR A 54 -4.30 8.78 -1.10
N ALA A 55 -5.03 9.81 -0.64
CA ALA A 55 -4.93 11.15 -1.22
C ALA A 55 -3.50 11.73 -1.18
N LEU A 56 -2.75 11.46 -0.11
CA LEU A 56 -1.37 11.92 0.03
C LEU A 56 -0.39 11.13 -0.84
N LEU A 57 -0.66 9.84 -1.06
CA LEU A 57 0.16 8.93 -1.86
C LEU A 57 -0.09 9.02 -3.37
N SER A 58 -1.29 9.46 -3.79
CA SER A 58 -1.63 9.68 -5.21
C SER A 58 -0.95 10.89 -5.84
N ASP A 59 -0.46 11.82 -5.02
CA ASP A 59 0.09 13.08 -5.50
C ASP A 59 1.57 12.93 -5.90
N SER A 60 1.86 13.29 -7.15
CA SER A 60 3.09 13.02 -7.89
C SER A 60 4.32 13.81 -7.44
N ASP A 61 4.18 14.76 -6.51
CA ASP A 61 5.27 15.65 -6.10
C ASP A 61 6.21 15.05 -5.03
N LEU A 62 6.02 13.78 -4.65
CA LEU A 62 6.89 13.09 -3.70
C LEU A 62 8.18 12.61 -4.38
N PRO A 63 9.37 12.89 -3.81
CA PRO A 63 10.61 12.28 -4.26
C PRO A 63 10.54 10.75 -4.16
N SER A 64 10.96 10.06 -5.23
CA SER A 64 10.93 8.59 -5.33
C SER A 64 11.59 7.91 -4.13
N ASP A 65 12.78 8.37 -3.73
CA ASP A 65 13.57 7.75 -2.67
C ASP A 65 12.88 7.86 -1.30
N ALA A 66 12.23 8.99 -1.05
CA ALA A 66 11.48 9.23 0.18
C ALA A 66 10.22 8.38 0.23
N LEU A 67 9.52 8.27 -0.90
CA LEU A 67 8.35 7.40 -1.04
C LEU A 67 8.73 5.93 -0.82
N ASP A 68 9.80 5.46 -1.47
CA ASP A 68 10.28 4.09 -1.32
C ASP A 68 10.72 3.75 0.10
N ALA A 69 11.34 4.69 0.81
CA ALA A 69 11.69 4.52 2.22
C ALA A 69 10.44 4.35 3.11
N VAL A 70 9.37 5.11 2.85
CA VAL A 70 8.11 4.97 3.59
C VAL A 70 7.48 3.61 3.31
N LEU A 71 7.32 3.24 2.04
CA LEU A 71 6.64 2.01 1.64
C LEU A 71 7.42 0.77 2.10
N SER A 72 8.75 0.80 2.07
CA SER A 72 9.59 -0.30 2.59
C SER A 72 9.47 -0.48 4.11
N ALA A 73 9.19 0.60 4.85
CA ALA A 73 9.07 0.57 6.31
C ALA A 73 7.65 0.23 6.80
N HIS A 74 6.62 0.34 5.94
CA HIS A 74 5.21 0.20 6.32
C HIS A 74 4.46 -0.67 5.30
N PRO A 75 4.50 -2.00 5.43
CA PRO A 75 3.87 -2.96 4.51
C PRO A 75 2.42 -2.63 4.13
N ALA A 76 1.57 -2.27 5.09
CA ALA A 76 0.16 -1.93 4.82
C ALA A 76 0.01 -0.71 3.88
N SER A 77 0.96 0.23 3.95
CA SER A 77 0.98 1.39 3.04
C SER A 77 1.53 1.02 1.66
N ALA A 78 2.47 0.06 1.58
CA ALA A 78 2.94 -0.50 0.31
C ALA A 78 1.81 -1.18 -0.45
N GLU A 79 1.06 -2.05 0.22
CA GLU A 79 -0.10 -2.73 -0.38
C GLU A 79 -1.16 -1.73 -0.89
N LEU A 80 -1.46 -0.70 -0.10
CA LEU A 80 -2.38 0.36 -0.50
C LEU A 80 -1.87 1.15 -1.72
N TYR A 81 -0.58 1.49 -1.74
CA TYR A 81 0.04 2.19 -2.86
C TYR A 81 0.02 1.34 -4.14
N GLU A 82 0.29 0.04 -4.03
CA GLU A 82 0.22 -0.92 -5.13
C GLU A 82 -1.19 -1.01 -5.71
N ASN A 83 -2.20 -1.17 -4.85
CA ASN A 83 -3.61 -1.25 -5.24
C ASN A 83 -4.08 0.03 -5.95
N LEU A 84 -3.59 1.19 -5.52
CA LEU A 84 -3.89 2.47 -6.16
C LEU A 84 -3.27 2.57 -7.56
N HIS A 85 -2.04 2.06 -7.74
CA HIS A 85 -1.29 2.16 -8.99
C HIS A 85 -1.36 0.87 -9.82
N TYR A 86 -2.37 0.04 -9.61
CA TYR A 86 -2.45 -1.32 -10.18
C TYR A 86 -2.28 -1.37 -11.72
N GLU A 87 -2.69 -0.32 -12.44
CA GLU A 87 -2.46 -0.19 -13.90
C GLU A 87 -0.98 -0.07 -14.28
N HIS A 88 -0.12 0.40 -13.37
CA HIS A 88 1.34 0.51 -13.51
C HIS A 88 2.12 -0.52 -12.66
N SER A 89 1.52 -1.06 -11.60
CA SER A 89 2.08 -2.06 -10.69
C SER A 89 1.95 -3.47 -11.27
N GLY A 90 2.68 -3.77 -12.35
CA GLY A 90 2.66 -5.09 -12.97
C GLY A 90 3.24 -6.24 -12.11
N LEU A 91 3.82 -5.93 -10.95
CA LEU A 91 4.35 -6.90 -9.99
C LEU A 91 4.13 -6.33 -8.58
N CYS A 92 3.50 -7.13 -7.71
CA CYS A 92 3.35 -6.79 -6.30
C CYS A 92 4.71 -6.42 -5.70
N ARG A 93 4.82 -5.31 -4.95
CA ARG A 93 5.97 -5.07 -4.05
C ARG A 93 5.81 -5.88 -2.76
N SER A 94 4.72 -6.63 -2.60
CA SER A 94 4.65 -7.74 -1.66
C SER A 94 5.85 -8.67 -1.88
N PRO A 95 6.53 -9.14 -0.82
CA PRO A 95 7.72 -9.95 -0.98
C PRO A 95 7.34 -11.21 -1.76
N LEU A 96 7.81 -11.31 -3.00
CA LEU A 96 7.57 -12.43 -3.91
C LEU A 96 7.77 -13.78 -3.20
N ASP A 97 8.80 -13.86 -2.35
CA ASP A 97 9.11 -15.04 -1.55
C ASP A 97 7.96 -15.44 -0.60
N ALA A 98 7.31 -14.47 0.05
CA ALA A 98 6.17 -14.75 0.93
C ALA A 98 4.95 -15.21 0.13
N ALA A 99 4.71 -14.62 -1.04
CA ALA A 99 3.62 -15.01 -1.94
C ALA A 99 3.83 -16.45 -2.47
N VAL A 100 5.04 -16.76 -2.94
CA VAL A 100 5.43 -18.11 -3.40
C VAL A 100 5.39 -19.13 -2.26
N ALA A 101 5.81 -18.76 -1.06
CA ALA A 101 5.71 -19.62 0.11
C ALA A 101 4.25 -19.93 0.47
N ALA A 102 3.38 -18.92 0.47
CA ALA A 102 1.95 -19.08 0.73
C ALA A 102 1.28 -20.00 -0.31
N GLU A 103 1.58 -19.81 -1.60
CA GLU A 103 1.10 -20.68 -2.68
C GLU A 103 1.56 -22.13 -2.49
N THR A 104 2.85 -22.33 -2.21
CA THR A 104 3.43 -23.66 -1.98
C THR A 104 2.75 -24.37 -0.80
N LEU A 105 2.47 -23.65 0.29
CA LEU A 105 1.79 -24.20 1.46
C LEU A 105 0.33 -24.56 1.14
N ALA A 106 -0.40 -23.70 0.43
CA ALA A 106 -1.78 -23.93 0.04
C ALA A 106 -1.90 -25.19 -0.84
N VAL A 107 -1.03 -25.34 -1.86
CA VAL A 107 -1.00 -26.52 -2.73
C VAL A 107 -0.73 -27.80 -1.93
N ARG A 108 0.18 -27.75 -0.96
CA ARG A 108 0.49 -28.91 -0.09
C ARG A 108 -0.70 -29.33 0.76
N GLU A 109 -1.42 -28.39 1.36
CA GLU A 109 -2.58 -28.71 2.19
C GLU A 109 -3.75 -29.23 1.35
N LEU A 110 -4.03 -28.63 0.19
CA LEU A 110 -5.01 -29.16 -0.77
C LEU A 110 -4.68 -30.60 -1.20
N ALA A 111 -3.41 -30.90 -1.47
CA ALA A 111 -2.94 -32.26 -1.79
C ALA A 111 -3.11 -33.25 -0.62
N ARG A 112 -3.15 -32.78 0.64
CA ARG A 112 -3.43 -33.63 1.80
C ARG A 112 -4.92 -33.92 1.94
N PHE A 113 -5.79 -32.93 1.73
CA PHE A 113 -7.23 -33.14 1.76
C PHE A 113 -7.71 -34.07 0.65
N THR A 114 -7.21 -33.90 -0.57
CA THR A 114 -7.55 -34.78 -1.71
C THR A 114 -7.14 -36.23 -1.46
N ARG A 115 -5.93 -36.48 -0.92
CA ARG A 115 -5.48 -37.84 -0.54
C ARG A 115 -6.30 -38.48 0.58
N ARG A 116 -6.84 -37.68 1.50
CA ARG A 116 -7.73 -38.16 2.57
C ARG A 116 -9.15 -38.45 2.07
N GLN A 117 -9.59 -37.76 1.02
CA GLN A 117 -10.90 -37.96 0.39
C GLN A 117 -10.93 -39.13 -0.61
N THR A 118 -9.80 -39.82 -0.84
CA THR A 118 -9.78 -41.09 -1.58
C THR A 118 -9.67 -42.30 -0.63
N PRO A 119 -10.69 -42.65 0.19
CA PRO A 119 -10.78 -43.98 0.75
C PRO A 119 -11.36 -44.93 -0.31
N GLY A 120 -10.52 -45.81 -0.85
CA GLY A 120 -10.93 -47.04 -1.55
C GLY A 120 -11.60 -46.85 -2.92
N ALA A 121 -10.83 -47.08 -3.98
CA ALA A 121 -11.30 -47.88 -5.11
C ALA A 121 -10.67 -49.27 -4.97
#